data_AF-F0WKQ5-F1
#
_entry.id   AF-F0WKQ5-F1
#
_cell.length_a   1.000
_cell.length_b   1.000
_cell.length_c   1.000
_cell.angle_alpha   90.00
_cell.angle_beta   90.00
_cell.angle_gamma   90.00
#
_symmetry.space_group_name_H-M   'P 1'
#
loop_
_entity.id
_entity.type
_entity.pdbx_description
1 polymer ?
#
loop_
_entity_poly.entity_id
_entity_poly.type
_entity_poly.pdbx_seq_one_letter_code
_entity_poly.pdbx_strand_id
1 'polypeptide(L)'
;MGEVNGTKGAWGYVKGGMGKVSTVIAEVAQEAGAEIMVNADAKRILITGGKVSGVYLSSGSIIECDHILSNADPGSTMLGLLQNNELPTDVRTHFTRSWQCEPACTKVRNYLLKSPGLYSRPNALDKYCSGQSARFYVPAKQKK
;
A
#
# COMPACT_ATOMS: atom_id res chain seq x y z
N MET A 1 12.53 11.09 -9.27
CA MET A 1 11.40 10.28 -8.75
C MET A 1 10.33 11.26 -8.28
N GLY A 2 9.13 11.18 -8.86
CA GLY A 2 8.05 12.16 -8.69
C GLY A 2 8.00 13.21 -9.80
N GLU A 3 6.87 13.34 -10.48
CA GLU A 3 6.54 14.44 -11.38
C GLU A 3 5.06 14.80 -11.14
N VAL A 4 4.77 16.09 -11.06
CA VAL A 4 3.39 16.59 -11.00
C VAL A 4 3.24 17.67 -12.05
N ASN A 5 2.27 17.51 -12.96
CA ASN A 5 1.95 18.47 -14.01
C ASN A 5 3.19 18.93 -14.82
N GLY A 6 4.04 18.01 -15.28
CA GLY A 6 5.24 18.35 -16.05
C GLY A 6 6.45 18.79 -15.21
N THR A 7 6.30 18.97 -13.89
CA THR A 7 7.38 19.43 -13.02
C THR A 7 8.06 18.26 -12.35
N LYS A 8 9.29 17.94 -12.78
CA LYS A 8 10.11 16.87 -12.20
C LYS A 8 10.52 17.20 -10.76
N GLY A 9 10.42 16.22 -9.88
CA GLY A 9 10.73 16.33 -8.45
C GLY A 9 9.61 16.91 -7.59
N ALA A 10 8.50 17.34 -8.20
CA ALA A 10 7.34 17.82 -7.47
C ALA A 10 6.50 16.68 -6.88
N TRP A 11 5.81 16.97 -5.78
CA TRP A 11 4.87 16.07 -5.11
C TRP A 11 3.54 16.79 -4.88
N GLY A 12 2.44 16.05 -5.03
CA GLY A 12 1.08 16.57 -4.91
C GLY A 12 0.36 16.03 -3.69
N TYR A 13 -0.57 16.81 -3.17
CA TYR A 13 -1.50 16.37 -2.12
C TYR A 13 -2.85 16.05 -2.74
N VAL A 14 -3.38 14.88 -2.41
CA VAL A 14 -4.73 14.49 -2.82
C VAL A 14 -5.74 15.21 -1.92
N LYS A 15 -6.57 16.06 -2.52
CA LYS A 15 -7.69 16.69 -1.82
C LYS A 15 -8.67 15.61 -1.35
N GLY A 16 -9.02 15.62 -0.06
CA GLY A 16 -9.82 14.56 0.56
C GLY A 16 -8.98 13.39 1.11
N GLY A 17 -7.65 13.46 1.01
CA GLY A 17 -6.73 12.46 1.54
C GLY A 17 -6.44 11.33 0.54
N MET A 18 -5.35 10.59 0.81
CA MET A 18 -4.84 9.55 -0.09
C MET A 18 -5.85 8.42 -0.38
N GLY A 19 -6.76 8.12 0.56
CA GLY A 19 -7.80 7.10 0.36
C GLY A 19 -8.79 7.43 -0.76
N LYS A 20 -8.93 8.71 -1.15
CA LYS A 20 -9.82 9.08 -2.25
C LYS A 20 -9.34 8.53 -3.59
N VAL A 21 -8.03 8.33 -3.76
CA VAL A 21 -7.47 7.75 -4.99
C VAL A 21 -8.02 6.34 -5.23
N SER A 22 -7.95 5.47 -4.23
CA SER A 22 -8.49 4.10 -4.35
C SER A 22 -10.00 4.08 -4.59
N THR A 23 -10.74 4.99 -3.96
CA THR A 23 -12.19 5.11 -4.17
C THR A 23 -12.51 5.48 -5.61
N VAL A 24 -11.83 6.48 -6.18
CA VAL A 24 -12.06 6.90 -7.57
C VAL A 24 -11.69 5.79 -8.56
N ILE A 25 -10.60 5.06 -8.31
CA ILE A 25 -10.23 3.90 -9.15
C ILE A 25 -11.34 2.83 -9.10
N ALA A 26 -11.88 2.54 -7.92
CA ALA A 26 -12.97 1.57 -7.77
C ALA A 26 -14.25 2.03 -8.50
N GLU A 27 -14.62 3.31 -8.35
CA GLU A 27 -15.77 3.91 -9.03
C GLU A 27 -15.64 3.77 -10.57
N VAL A 28 -14.49 4.17 -11.14
CA VAL A 28 -14.25 4.07 -12.59
C VAL A 28 -14.21 2.63 -13.08
N ALA A 29 -13.65 1.70 -12.29
CA ALA A 29 -13.65 0.28 -12.65
C ALA A 29 -15.08 -0.28 -12.71
N GLN A 30 -15.93 0.08 -11.75
CA GLN A 30 -17.34 -0.33 -11.74
C GLN A 30 -18.14 0.29 -12.89
N GLU A 31 -17.89 1.57 -13.22
CA GLU A 31 -18.47 2.22 -14.41
C GLU A 31 -18.06 1.52 -15.71
N ALA A 32 -16.85 0.96 -15.76
CA ALA A 32 -16.38 0.13 -16.87
C ALA A 32 -16.90 -1.31 -16.85
N GLY A 33 -17.74 -1.69 -15.87
CA GLY A 33 -18.38 -3.00 -15.76
C GLY A 33 -17.66 -4.01 -14.87
N ALA A 34 -16.64 -3.61 -14.09
CA ALA A 34 -16.00 -4.50 -13.14
C ALA A 34 -16.89 -4.74 -11.91
N GLU A 35 -16.95 -5.99 -11.45
CA GLU A 35 -17.57 -6.34 -10.17
C GLU A 35 -16.54 -6.30 -9.05
N ILE A 36 -16.85 -5.59 -7.96
CA ILE A 36 -15.98 -5.51 -6.77
C ILE A 36 -16.64 -6.24 -5.62
N MET A 37 -16.02 -7.35 -5.20
CA MET A 37 -16.46 -8.12 -4.05
C MET A 37 -15.58 -7.81 -2.84
N VAL A 38 -16.19 -7.35 -1.76
CA VAL A 38 -15.53 -7.15 -0.46
C VAL A 38 -15.92 -8.26 0.50
N ASN A 39 -15.10 -8.51 1.53
CA ASN A 39 -15.28 -9.63 2.46
C ASN A 39 -15.30 -11.01 1.77
N ALA A 40 -14.71 -11.10 0.57
CA ALA A 40 -14.60 -12.31 -0.24
C ALA A 40 -13.16 -12.84 -0.18
N ASP A 41 -12.78 -13.34 1.00
CA ASP A 41 -11.42 -13.83 1.23
C ASP A 41 -11.11 -15.05 0.33
N ALA A 42 -10.09 -14.90 -0.53
CA ALA A 42 -9.65 -15.94 -1.44
C ALA A 42 -8.86 -16.98 -0.66
N LYS A 43 -9.37 -18.21 -0.60
CA LYS A 43 -8.75 -19.28 0.18
C LYS A 43 -7.81 -20.16 -0.64
N ARG A 44 -8.17 -20.41 -1.90
CA ARG A 44 -7.40 -21.28 -2.79
C ARG A 44 -7.66 -20.97 -4.25
N ILE A 45 -6.61 -20.99 -5.06
CA ILE A 45 -6.71 -21.00 -6.52
C ILE A 45 -6.99 -22.44 -6.97
N LEU A 46 -7.98 -22.63 -7.83
CA LEU A 46 -8.34 -23.93 -8.38
C LEU A 46 -7.60 -24.14 -9.70
N ILE A 47 -6.88 -25.25 -9.80
CA ILE A 47 -6.18 -25.65 -11.02
C ILE A 47 -6.64 -27.05 -11.41
N THR A 48 -7.09 -27.21 -12.66
CA THR A 48 -7.52 -28.48 -13.25
C THR A 48 -6.79 -28.72 -14.55
N GLY A 49 -6.11 -29.86 -14.68
CA GLY A 49 -5.32 -30.18 -15.88
C GLY A 49 -4.20 -29.19 -16.18
N GLY A 50 -3.63 -28.56 -15.15
CA GLY A 50 -2.58 -27.54 -15.28
C GLY A 50 -3.07 -26.16 -15.72
N LYS A 51 -4.39 -25.92 -15.75
CA LYS A 51 -4.99 -24.61 -16.05
C LYS A 51 -5.83 -24.13 -14.87
N VAL A 52 -5.88 -22.81 -14.68
CA VAL A 52 -6.77 -22.19 -13.71
C VAL A 52 -8.22 -22.50 -14.09
N SER A 53 -9.03 -22.83 -13.09
CA SER A 53 -10.48 -23.03 -13.23
C SER A 53 -11.31 -22.16 -12.30
N GLY A 54 -10.68 -21.44 -11.36
CA GLY A 54 -11.39 -20.52 -10.49
C GLY A 54 -10.67 -20.20 -9.18
N VAL A 55 -11.40 -19.57 -8.28
CA VAL A 55 -10.98 -19.25 -6.90
C VAL A 55 -12.02 -19.79 -5.93
N TYR A 56 -11.56 -20.59 -4.96
CA TYR A 56 -12.37 -21.02 -3.82
C TYR A 56 -12.24 -19.99 -2.70
N LEU A 57 -13.38 -19.47 -2.25
CA LEU A 57 -13.46 -18.48 -1.18
C LEU A 57 -13.56 -19.14 0.20
N SER A 58 -13.14 -18.42 1.23
CA SER A 58 -13.30 -18.84 2.63
C SER A 58 -14.77 -19.03 3.05
N SER A 59 -15.71 -18.41 2.34
CA SER A 59 -17.17 -18.62 2.51
C SER A 59 -17.66 -20.00 2.04
N GLY A 60 -16.85 -20.73 1.26
CA GLY A 60 -17.22 -21.99 0.63
C GLY A 60 -17.72 -21.86 -0.82
N SER A 61 -17.89 -20.63 -1.32
CA SER A 61 -18.29 -20.38 -2.71
C SER A 61 -17.10 -20.50 -3.68
N ILE A 62 -17.39 -20.77 -4.95
CA ILE A 62 -16.40 -20.81 -6.04
C ILE A 62 -16.72 -19.67 -7.01
N ILE A 63 -15.69 -18.93 -7.40
CA ILE A 63 -15.74 -18.01 -8.54
C ILE A 63 -14.98 -18.68 -9.68
N GLU A 64 -15.70 -19.07 -10.74
CA GLU A 64 -15.09 -19.68 -11.92
C GLU A 64 -14.39 -18.61 -12.77
N CYS A 65 -13.15 -18.88 -13.19
CA CYS A 65 -12.39 -18.01 -14.09
C CYS A 65 -11.25 -18.77 -14.77
N ASP A 66 -10.85 -18.29 -15.95
CA ASP A 66 -9.74 -18.85 -16.72
C ASP A 66 -8.39 -18.19 -16.40
N HIS A 67 -8.43 -16.99 -15.82
CA HIS A 67 -7.27 -16.15 -15.57
C HIS A 67 -7.35 -15.47 -14.21
N ILE A 68 -6.21 -15.38 -13.53
CA ILE A 68 -6.07 -14.74 -12.22
C ILE A 68 -4.89 -13.78 -12.27
N LEU A 69 -5.14 -12.53 -11.87
CA LEU A 69 -4.11 -11.55 -11.56
C LEU A 69 -4.09 -11.34 -10.04
N SER A 70 -3.08 -11.86 -9.36
CA SER A 70 -2.94 -11.70 -7.91
C SER A 70 -2.21 -10.40 -7.57
N ASN A 71 -2.86 -9.53 -6.81
CA ASN A 71 -2.26 -8.36 -6.17
C ASN A 71 -1.94 -8.62 -4.68
N ALA A 72 -2.16 -9.84 -4.18
CA ALA A 72 -1.73 -10.23 -2.84
C ALA A 72 -0.19 -10.28 -2.78
N ASP A 73 0.37 -10.28 -1.57
CA ASP A 73 1.82 -10.44 -1.46
C ASP A 73 2.26 -11.78 -2.10
N PRO A 74 3.46 -11.83 -2.70
CA PRO A 74 3.93 -13.03 -3.37
C PRO A 74 3.98 -14.27 -2.47
N GLY A 75 4.31 -14.09 -1.18
CA GLY A 75 4.32 -15.19 -0.21
C GLY A 75 2.94 -15.79 -0.01
N SER A 76 1.92 -14.96 0.22
CA SER A 76 0.53 -15.40 0.35
C SER A 76 0.03 -16.08 -0.92
N THR A 77 0.36 -15.54 -2.10
CA THR A 77 -0.06 -16.16 -3.38
C THR A 77 0.61 -17.52 -3.58
N MET A 78 1.93 -17.58 -3.44
CA MET A 78 2.72 -18.76 -3.79
C MET A 78 2.67 -19.86 -2.72
N LEU A 79 2.64 -19.50 -1.44
CA LEU A 79 2.67 -20.48 -0.35
C LEU A 79 1.29 -20.74 0.27
N GLY A 80 0.35 -19.80 0.11
CA GLY A 80 -0.99 -19.87 0.71
C GLY A 80 -2.09 -20.26 -0.29
N LEU A 81 -2.24 -19.49 -1.38
CA LEU A 81 -3.33 -19.68 -2.33
C LEU A 81 -3.14 -20.86 -3.29
N LEU A 82 -1.88 -21.17 -3.65
CA LEU A 82 -1.51 -22.31 -4.49
C LEU A 82 -1.19 -23.55 -3.65
N GLN A 83 -1.54 -24.73 -4.16
CA GLN A 83 -1.23 -26.02 -3.53
C GLN A 83 0.23 -26.44 -3.75
N ASN A 84 0.73 -27.31 -2.87
CA ASN A 84 2.13 -27.75 -2.86
C ASN A 84 2.59 -28.38 -4.19
N ASN A 85 1.70 -29.05 -4.91
CA ASN A 85 1.99 -29.74 -6.18
C ASN A 85 1.78 -28.87 -7.42
N GLU A 86 1.24 -27.66 -7.26
CA GLU A 86 0.99 -26.71 -8.36
C GLU A 86 2.21 -25.83 -8.68
N LEU A 87 3.19 -25.80 -7.77
CA LEU A 87 4.40 -25.02 -7.92
C LEU A 87 5.63 -25.91 -8.10
N PRO A 88 6.55 -25.54 -9.02
CA PRO A 88 7.87 -26.13 -9.06
C PRO A 88 8.59 -26.05 -7.70
N THR A 89 9.28 -27.13 -7.34
CA THR A 89 9.91 -27.28 -6.01
C THR A 89 10.93 -26.20 -5.71
N ASP A 90 11.69 -25.76 -6.71
CA ASP A 90 12.68 -24.68 -6.64
C ASP A 90 12.02 -23.33 -6.32
N VAL A 91 10.92 -22.99 -6.99
CA VAL A 91 10.12 -21.78 -6.73
C VAL A 91 9.60 -21.79 -5.30
N ARG A 92 9.00 -22.89 -4.87
CA ARG A 92 8.49 -23.02 -3.49
C ARG A 92 9.62 -22.90 -2.46
N THR A 93 10.77 -23.50 -2.73
CA THR A 93 11.94 -23.42 -1.84
C THR A 93 12.45 -21.99 -1.72
N HIS A 94 12.49 -21.25 -2.83
CA HIS A 94 12.85 -19.84 -2.84
C HIS A 94 11.92 -19.01 -1.93
N PHE A 95 10.59 -19.13 -2.13
CA PHE A 95 9.63 -18.40 -1.31
C PHE A 95 9.68 -18.81 0.17
N THR A 96 9.92 -20.09 0.47
CA THR A 96 10.00 -20.56 1.87
C THR A 96 11.26 -20.08 2.59
N ARG A 97 12.42 -20.05 1.91
CA ARG A 97 13.72 -19.81 2.59
C ARG A 97 14.25 -18.39 2.43
N SER A 98 13.92 -17.72 1.33
CA SER A 98 14.59 -16.48 0.92
C SER A 98 13.66 -15.28 0.88
N TRP A 99 12.34 -15.49 0.81
CA TRP A 99 11.39 -14.38 0.81
C TRP A 99 11.21 -13.83 2.23
N GLN A 100 11.74 -12.64 2.46
CA GLN A 100 11.64 -11.94 3.75
C GLN A 100 10.88 -10.63 3.54
N CYS A 101 9.77 -10.47 4.27
CA CYS A 101 9.07 -9.19 4.38
C CYS A 101 9.38 -8.59 5.74
N GLU A 102 10.16 -7.51 5.75
CA GLU A 102 10.40 -6.73 6.96
C GLU A 102 9.40 -5.56 7.06
N PRO A 103 8.96 -5.19 8.28
CA PRO A 103 8.12 -4.02 8.46
C PRO A 103 8.91 -2.75 8.09
N ALA A 104 8.53 -2.12 6.98
CA ALA A 104 9.23 -0.94 6.48
C ALA A 104 8.95 0.33 7.30
N CYS A 105 7.82 0.41 8.01
CA CYS A 105 7.47 1.60 8.78
C CYS A 105 6.51 1.31 9.94
N THR A 106 6.60 2.15 10.97
CA THR A 106 5.60 2.27 12.04
C THR A 106 5.00 3.66 11.97
N LYS A 107 3.68 3.76 11.75
CA LYS A 107 2.99 5.05 11.59
C LYS A 107 2.16 5.37 12.83
N VAL A 108 2.55 6.43 13.54
CA VAL A 108 1.81 6.99 14.68
C VAL A 108 1.00 8.20 14.21
N ARG A 109 -0.28 8.26 14.56
CA ARG A 109 -1.19 9.38 14.25
C ARG A 109 -1.56 10.09 15.55
N ASN A 110 -1.15 11.34 15.67
CA ASN A 110 -1.48 12.19 16.82
C ASN A 110 -2.43 13.31 16.35
N TYR A 111 -3.44 13.60 17.15
CA TYR A 111 -4.37 14.71 16.93
C TYR A 111 -4.04 15.82 17.93
N LEU A 112 -4.02 17.06 17.45
CA LEU A 112 -3.75 18.22 18.29
C LEU A 112 -5.07 18.94 18.60
N LEU A 113 -5.27 19.30 19.87
CA LEU A 113 -6.45 20.07 20.33
C LEU A 113 -6.47 21.50 19.80
N LYS A 114 -5.30 22.06 19.48
CA LYS A 114 -5.15 23.39 18.89
C LYS A 114 -3.98 23.40 17.92
N SER A 115 -4.01 24.33 16.98
CA SER A 115 -2.90 24.53 16.05
C SER A 115 -1.60 24.78 16.82
N PRO A 116 -0.47 24.15 16.44
CA PRO A 116 0.80 24.43 17.07
C PRO A 116 1.17 25.90 16.83
N GLY A 117 1.68 26.56 17.87
CA GLY A 117 2.34 27.84 17.69
C GLY A 117 3.64 27.61 16.92
N LEU A 118 3.65 27.92 15.63
CA LEU A 118 4.85 27.81 14.80
C LEU A 118 5.68 29.10 14.95
N TYR A 119 6.87 29.00 15.54
CA TYR A 119 7.75 30.15 15.75
C TYR A 119 8.41 30.63 14.44
N SER A 120 8.61 29.72 13.49
CA SER A 120 8.99 30.02 12.12
C SER A 120 7.92 29.48 11.18
N ARG A 121 7.52 30.29 10.20
CA ARG A 121 6.78 29.78 9.04
C ARG A 121 7.74 28.87 8.26
N PRO A 122 7.38 27.62 7.94
CA PRO A 122 8.18 26.75 7.06
C PRO A 122 8.27 27.24 5.59
N ASN A 123 7.97 28.51 5.32
CA ASN A 123 8.14 29.25 4.08
C ASN A 123 7.81 30.74 4.36
N ALA A 124 8.58 31.40 5.24
CA ALA A 124 8.65 32.86 5.21
C ALA A 124 9.64 33.27 4.11
N LEU A 125 9.08 33.44 2.92
CA LEU A 125 9.55 34.22 1.77
C LEU A 125 10.62 33.59 0.86
N ASP A 126 10.17 33.26 -0.36
CA ASP A 126 10.95 33.55 -1.56
C ASP A 126 11.40 35.02 -1.51
N LYS A 127 12.61 35.23 -1.03
CA LYS A 127 13.60 36.17 -1.56
C LYS A 127 14.88 36.03 -0.71
N TYR A 128 15.85 35.35 -1.30
CA TYR A 128 17.26 35.33 -0.89
C TYR A 128 17.62 34.41 0.28
N CYS A 129 18.03 33.21 -0.12
CA CYS A 129 18.86 32.30 0.65
C CYS A 129 20.18 33.01 1.02
N SER A 130 20.45 33.21 2.32
CA SER A 130 21.82 33.36 2.82
C SER A 130 21.91 32.87 4.25
N GLY A 131 22.23 31.57 4.38
CA GLY A 131 22.89 30.96 5.53
C GLY A 131 22.21 31.11 6.89
N GLN A 132 21.48 30.09 7.33
CA GLN A 132 21.53 29.64 8.73
C GLN A 132 20.89 28.26 8.87
N SER A 133 21.70 27.30 9.34
CA SER A 133 21.27 25.96 9.70
C SER A 133 20.30 26.02 10.89
N ALA A 134 19.08 25.49 10.73
CA ALA A 134 18.15 25.36 11.84
C ALA A 134 18.68 24.31 12.84
N ARG A 135 19.10 24.75 14.03
CA ARG A 135 19.34 23.86 15.18
C ARG A 135 18.06 23.77 16.00
N PHE A 136 17.66 22.55 16.33
CA PHE A 136 16.63 22.30 17.34
C PHE A 136 17.25 22.50 18.72
N TYR A 137 16.73 23.45 19.50
CA TYR A 137 17.03 23.57 20.93
C TYR A 137 15.78 23.21 21.72
N VAL A 138 15.91 22.22 22.61
CA VAL A 138 14.85 21.81 23.54
C VAL A 138 15.13 22.48 24.88
N PRO A 139 14.29 23.40 25.37
CA PRO A 139 14.52 24.03 26.67
C PRO A 139 14.27 23.02 27.79
N ALA A 140 15.21 22.92 28.72
CA ALA A 140 15.09 22.10 29.92
C ALA A 140 13.95 22.64 30.81
N LYS A 141 13.02 21.76 31.22
CA LYS A 141 11.96 22.09 32.17
C LYS A 141 12.58 22.45 33.53
N GLN A 142 12.28 23.64 34.05
CA GLN A 142 12.53 23.98 35.45
C GLN A 142 11.65 23.08 36.34
N LYS A 143 12.29 22.33 37.23
CA LYS A 143 11.63 21.61 38.32
C LYS A 143 11.08 22.63 39.32
N LYS A 144 9.83 22.44 39.75
CA LYS A 144 9.32 23.02 40.99
C LYS A 144 9.92 22.27 42.18
#